data_AF-A0A1A3N1L2-F1
#
_entry.id   AF-A0A1A3N1L2-F1
#
_cell.length_a   1.000
_cell.length_b   1.000
_cell.length_c   1.000
_cell.angle_alpha   90.00
_cell.angle_beta   90.00
_cell.angle_gamma   90.00
#
_symmetry.space_group_name_H-M   'P 1'
#
loop_
_entity.id
_entity.type
_entity.pdbx_description
1 polymer ?
#
loop_
_entity_poly.entity_id
_entity_poly.type
_entity_poly.pdbx_seq_one_letter_code
_entity_poly.pdbx_strand_id
1 'polypeptide(L)'
;MSLSSDDTPTGPIVGGRQSPPGPPAAETPSADHTARTRNYRRDLLAAALLVAALLFPWNLHFGYRVPGSSLLLWAVLAVVTLLSLVSLPASRARPGPNRWLRLGLNIPYLLLVLAFVAYDAVQSVLLGGTAEVAGGVGPGGWLGAAGAVLAAQPLLVRPTVEEQSHRGWLLAARVVGYASMFGASLSTGFNLCWQIRYGLRHTGGSEAFGIHNTTVILTAVVYGVVALTTLLVASRWLLRNTPASRLATVALGASSLLAGMLVWVLPVGRSLDAFHGIAQNTPLAGVGYEGYLAWAAAAALFLPLTVFGSPLVRKDRDVWRDAVRMALTLIIVWCVGSVLMRVVDIVAPLLVDYPRYPYNFTTLAVFSAATAGLAWWLRARLASGALRSRLTTTLSGLVFTLAVSRVILGVLLAPRFVQGAANNPVYGNDLAQQINSMFDVTLCALALCIFPAVIIAGVIRKPRRRQRRQQPMPHPGSGPRRQVPIPTRPGRPAPPSEASTTQFSAAPAEHDADTPVLSGQSRSPRIFRSDETTGPLRPKIYRPPNRSS
;
A
#
# COMPACT_ATOMS: atom_id res chain seq x y z
N MET A 1 4.98 -78.03 53.15
CA MET A 1 5.30 -76.65 53.56
C MET A 1 4.45 -75.69 52.74
N SER A 2 3.96 -74.64 53.42
CA SER A 2 3.31 -73.39 52.98
C SER A 2 1.99 -73.43 52.19
N LEU A 3 0.92 -73.17 52.95
CA LEU A 3 -0.23 -72.31 52.59
C LEU A 3 0.22 -70.92 52.09
N SER A 4 -0.55 -70.31 51.19
CA SER A 4 -0.70 -68.84 51.12
C SER A 4 -2.08 -68.49 50.58
N SER A 5 -2.91 -67.89 51.44
CA SER A 5 -3.99 -66.98 51.07
C SER A 5 -3.39 -65.69 50.47
N ASP A 6 -4.19 -64.93 49.71
CA ASP A 6 -4.52 -63.55 50.10
C ASP A 6 -5.49 -62.89 49.12
N ASP A 7 -6.71 -62.77 49.63
CA ASP A 7 -7.62 -61.63 49.61
C ASP A 7 -7.27 -60.41 48.75
N THR A 8 -8.20 -60.10 47.84
CA THR A 8 -8.35 -58.79 47.21
C THR A 8 -9.03 -57.80 48.18
N PRO A 9 -8.44 -56.64 48.50
CA PRO A 9 -9.12 -55.60 49.27
C PRO A 9 -9.97 -54.71 48.34
N THR A 10 -11.28 -54.84 48.45
CA THR A 10 -12.26 -53.86 47.93
C THR A 10 -12.30 -52.64 48.83
N GLY A 11 -11.58 -51.57 48.46
CA GLY A 11 -11.76 -50.24 49.02
C GLY A 11 -12.69 -49.38 48.13
N PRO A 12 -13.54 -48.50 48.69
CA PRO A 12 -14.46 -47.68 47.92
C PRO A 12 -13.74 -46.54 47.21
N ILE A 13 -13.90 -46.46 45.88
CA ILE A 13 -13.46 -45.32 45.06
C ILE A 13 -14.37 -44.13 45.39
N VAL A 14 -13.89 -43.24 46.24
CA VAL A 14 -14.54 -41.95 46.50
C VAL A 14 -14.56 -41.15 45.20
N GLY A 15 -15.77 -40.85 44.73
CA GLY A 15 -16.03 -40.14 43.48
C GLY A 15 -15.33 -38.79 43.39
N GLY A 16 -14.52 -38.61 42.35
CA GLY A 16 -14.04 -37.30 41.93
C GLY A 16 -15.24 -36.43 41.57
N ARG A 17 -15.45 -35.35 42.33
CA ARG A 17 -16.39 -34.27 41.99
C ARG A 17 -16.14 -33.83 40.56
N GLN A 18 -17.14 -34.01 39.69
CA GLN A 18 -17.19 -33.35 38.39
C GLN A 18 -17.11 -31.83 38.63
N SER A 19 -16.12 -31.19 38.03
CA SER A 19 -16.06 -29.74 37.96
C SER A 19 -17.32 -29.25 37.24
N PRO A 20 -18.00 -28.20 37.73
CA PRO A 20 -19.19 -27.68 37.06
C PRO A 20 -18.83 -27.25 35.63
N PRO A 21 -19.73 -27.43 34.65
CA PRO A 21 -19.48 -27.02 33.28
C PRO A 21 -19.15 -25.54 33.27
N GLY A 22 -17.93 -25.21 32.86
CA GLY A 22 -17.53 -23.82 32.62
C GLY A 22 -18.49 -23.19 31.61
N PRO A 23 -18.74 -21.88 31.71
CA PRO A 23 -19.62 -21.19 30.76
C PRO A 23 -19.18 -21.50 29.33
N PRO A 24 -20.11 -21.75 28.40
CA PRO A 24 -19.77 -22.09 27.03
C PRO A 24 -18.83 -21.02 26.49
N ALA A 25 -17.65 -21.47 26.03
CA ALA A 25 -16.70 -20.59 25.37
C ALA A 25 -17.47 -19.88 24.24
N ALA A 26 -17.51 -18.55 24.28
CA ALA A 26 -18.16 -17.76 23.27
C ALA A 26 -17.70 -18.25 21.89
N GLU A 27 -18.64 -18.83 21.13
CA GLU A 27 -18.39 -19.40 19.82
C GLU A 27 -17.73 -18.33 18.96
N THR A 28 -16.42 -18.44 18.78
CA THR A 28 -15.73 -17.73 17.73
C THR A 28 -16.34 -18.25 16.42
N PRO A 29 -16.81 -17.36 15.52
CA PRO A 29 -17.39 -17.77 14.25
C PRO A 29 -16.48 -18.80 13.59
N SER A 30 -17.02 -19.97 13.23
CA SER A 30 -16.22 -21.04 12.66
C SER A 30 -15.38 -20.49 11.51
N ALA A 31 -14.08 -20.83 11.49
CA ALA A 31 -13.11 -20.32 10.52
C ALA A 31 -13.64 -20.41 9.07
N ASP A 32 -14.39 -21.47 8.78
CA ASP A 32 -15.02 -21.73 7.49
C ASP A 32 -16.09 -20.71 7.11
N HIS A 33 -16.92 -20.27 8.05
CA HIS A 33 -17.95 -19.25 7.79
C HIS A 33 -17.32 -17.90 7.40
N THR A 34 -16.22 -17.54 8.06
CA THR A 34 -15.48 -16.30 7.76
C THR A 34 -14.81 -16.34 6.38
N ALA A 35 -14.22 -17.49 6.01
CA ALA A 35 -13.61 -17.70 4.70
C ALA A 35 -14.66 -17.67 3.57
N ARG A 36 -15.81 -18.32 3.77
CA ARG A 36 -16.94 -18.32 2.82
C ARG A 36 -17.48 -16.91 2.58
N THR A 37 -17.68 -16.14 3.65
CA THR A 37 -18.18 -14.74 3.55
C THR A 37 -17.19 -13.84 2.80
N ARG A 38 -15.89 -14.01 3.03
CA ARG A 38 -14.84 -13.27 2.30
C ARG A 38 -14.82 -13.61 0.82
N ASN A 39 -14.86 -14.90 0.48
CA ASN A 39 -14.91 -15.36 -0.91
C ASN A 39 -16.16 -14.84 -1.62
N TYR A 40 -17.32 -14.84 -0.94
CA TYR A 40 -18.56 -14.31 -1.50
C TYR A 40 -18.46 -12.81 -1.82
N ARG A 41 -17.98 -11.99 -0.87
CA ARG A 41 -17.80 -10.54 -1.09
C ARG A 41 -16.82 -10.24 -2.22
N ARG A 42 -15.71 -10.99 -2.28
CA ARG A 42 -14.72 -10.85 -3.37
C ARG A 42 -15.34 -11.20 -4.72
N ASP A 43 -16.00 -12.35 -4.81
CA ASP A 43 -16.57 -12.83 -6.06
C ASP A 43 -17.72 -11.93 -6.53
N LEU A 44 -18.53 -11.36 -5.61
CA LEU A 44 -19.56 -10.37 -5.93
C LEU A 44 -18.92 -9.09 -6.50
N LEU A 45 -17.85 -8.59 -5.88
CA LEU A 45 -17.14 -7.42 -6.38
C LEU A 45 -16.50 -7.69 -7.74
N ALA A 46 -15.89 -8.86 -7.93
CA ALA A 46 -15.31 -9.26 -9.21
C ALA A 46 -16.36 -9.26 -10.33
N ALA A 47 -17.53 -9.87 -10.07
CA ALA A 47 -18.64 -9.87 -11.01
C ALA A 47 -19.16 -8.46 -11.30
N ALA A 48 -19.32 -7.63 -10.26
CA ALA A 48 -19.77 -6.25 -10.42
C ALA A 48 -18.81 -5.42 -11.27
N LEU A 49 -17.49 -5.56 -11.07
CA LEU A 49 -16.47 -4.85 -11.86
C LEU A 49 -16.44 -5.33 -13.31
N LEU A 50 -16.57 -6.65 -13.56
CA LEU A 50 -16.63 -7.22 -14.91
C LEU A 50 -17.86 -6.76 -15.68
N VAL A 51 -19.03 -6.71 -15.03
CA VAL A 51 -20.27 -6.21 -15.65
C VAL A 51 -20.18 -4.70 -15.87
N ALA A 52 -19.67 -3.95 -14.90
CA ALA A 52 -19.46 -2.52 -15.04
C ALA A 52 -18.51 -2.20 -16.21
N ALA A 53 -17.47 -3.00 -16.44
CA ALA A 53 -16.54 -2.83 -17.54
C ALA A 53 -17.22 -2.75 -18.93
N LEU A 54 -18.37 -3.39 -19.11
CA LEU A 54 -19.17 -3.33 -20.35
C LEU A 54 -19.91 -1.99 -20.52
N LEU A 55 -20.11 -1.24 -19.43
CA LEU A 55 -20.86 0.01 -19.41
C LEU A 55 -19.96 1.25 -19.54
N PHE A 56 -18.65 1.04 -19.68
CA PHE A 56 -17.65 2.09 -19.78
C PHE A 56 -16.83 1.94 -21.07
N PRO A 57 -16.22 3.02 -21.56
CA PRO A 57 -15.41 2.98 -22.76
C PRO A 57 -14.08 2.29 -22.46
N TRP A 58 -13.60 1.51 -23.41
CA TRP A 58 -12.37 0.73 -23.29
C TRP A 58 -11.16 1.46 -23.84
N ASN A 59 -11.36 2.30 -24.85
CA ASN A 59 -10.40 3.27 -25.37
C ASN A 59 -11.17 4.35 -26.16
N LEU A 60 -10.46 5.26 -26.82
CA LEU A 60 -11.08 6.29 -27.66
C LEU A 60 -11.90 5.77 -28.86
N HIS A 61 -11.64 4.54 -29.31
CA HIS A 61 -12.20 3.98 -30.55
C HIS A 61 -13.23 2.87 -30.31
N PHE A 62 -13.37 2.38 -29.08
CA PHE A 62 -14.20 1.23 -28.74
C PHE A 62 -14.75 1.32 -27.32
N GLY A 63 -16.06 1.07 -27.21
CA GLY A 63 -16.75 0.84 -25.95
C GLY A 63 -18.09 1.56 -25.86
N TYR A 64 -18.67 1.57 -24.66
CA TYR A 64 -20.01 2.13 -24.46
C TYR A 64 -20.04 3.63 -24.79
N ARG A 65 -20.99 4.04 -25.66
CA ARG A 65 -21.16 5.41 -26.19
C ARG A 65 -19.99 5.93 -27.04
N VAL A 66 -19.11 5.05 -27.52
CA VAL A 66 -18.09 5.40 -28.52
C VAL A 66 -18.61 5.08 -29.93
N PRO A 67 -18.79 6.08 -30.81
CA PRO A 67 -19.28 5.87 -32.17
C PRO A 67 -18.35 4.97 -32.99
N GLY A 68 -18.92 4.17 -33.90
CA GLY A 68 -18.14 3.27 -34.77
C GLY A 68 -17.54 2.04 -34.06
N SER A 69 -17.95 1.75 -32.81
CA SER A 69 -17.47 0.57 -32.08
C SER A 69 -17.74 -0.73 -32.84
N SER A 70 -16.68 -1.52 -33.07
CA SER A 70 -16.77 -2.81 -33.78
C SER A 70 -17.63 -3.84 -33.05
N LEU A 71 -18.61 -4.41 -33.75
CA LEU A 71 -19.45 -5.50 -33.24
C LEU A 71 -18.64 -6.76 -32.90
N LEU A 72 -17.57 -7.04 -33.65
CA LEU A 72 -16.68 -8.17 -33.39
C LEU A 72 -15.96 -7.98 -32.05
N LEU A 73 -15.44 -6.78 -31.76
CA LEU A 73 -14.78 -6.50 -30.48
C LEU A 73 -15.77 -6.59 -29.31
N TRP A 74 -17.03 -6.17 -29.51
CA TRP A 74 -18.10 -6.38 -28.52
C TRP A 74 -18.37 -7.86 -28.27
N ALA A 75 -18.43 -8.69 -29.32
CA ALA A 75 -18.62 -10.13 -29.19
C ALA A 75 -17.45 -10.79 -28.44
N VAL A 76 -16.21 -10.45 -28.81
CA VAL A 76 -15.00 -10.92 -28.11
C VAL A 76 -15.03 -10.52 -26.64
N LEU A 77 -15.31 -9.25 -26.35
CA LEU A 77 -15.41 -8.73 -24.98
C LEU A 77 -16.50 -9.47 -24.19
N ALA A 78 -17.67 -9.69 -24.78
CA ALA A 78 -18.76 -10.43 -24.15
C ALA A 78 -18.35 -11.88 -23.82
N VAL A 79 -17.72 -12.58 -24.76
CA VAL A 79 -17.24 -13.97 -24.56
C VAL A 79 -16.22 -14.04 -23.43
N VAL A 80 -15.18 -13.19 -23.44
CA VAL A 80 -14.18 -13.23 -22.36
C VAL A 80 -14.78 -12.82 -21.00
N THR A 81 -15.74 -11.88 -20.99
CA THR A 81 -16.47 -11.51 -19.77
C THR A 81 -17.28 -12.67 -19.23
N LEU A 82 -17.98 -13.41 -20.10
CA LEU A 82 -18.73 -14.61 -19.72
C LEU A 82 -17.81 -15.70 -19.15
N LEU A 83 -16.65 -15.95 -19.77
CA LEU A 83 -15.65 -16.89 -19.24
C LEU A 83 -15.20 -16.49 -17.82
N SER A 84 -14.88 -15.21 -17.62
CA SER A 84 -14.53 -14.67 -16.31
C SER A 84 -15.66 -14.81 -15.29
N LEU A 85 -16.91 -14.55 -15.66
CA LEU A 85 -18.07 -14.71 -14.78
C LEU A 85 -18.34 -16.17 -14.43
N VAL A 86 -18.27 -17.09 -15.40
CA VAL A 86 -18.46 -18.55 -15.20
C VAL A 86 -17.38 -19.13 -14.28
N SER A 87 -16.17 -18.55 -14.26
CA SER A 87 -15.09 -18.97 -13.37
C SER A 87 -15.48 -18.94 -11.88
N LEU A 88 -16.38 -18.01 -11.49
CA LEU A 88 -16.82 -17.81 -10.11
C LEU A 88 -17.67 -18.98 -9.60
N PRO A 89 -18.82 -19.35 -10.21
CA PRO A 89 -19.60 -20.51 -9.79
C PRO A 89 -18.90 -21.84 -10.10
N ALA A 90 -18.19 -21.97 -11.23
CA ALA A 90 -17.54 -23.24 -11.62
C ALA A 90 -16.53 -23.71 -10.57
N SER A 91 -15.79 -22.78 -9.97
CA SER A 91 -14.84 -23.09 -8.89
C SER A 91 -15.48 -23.54 -7.58
N ARG A 92 -16.77 -23.23 -7.36
CA ARG A 92 -17.52 -23.69 -6.16
C ARG A 92 -18.15 -25.06 -6.38
N ALA A 93 -18.53 -25.38 -7.62
CA ALA A 93 -19.13 -26.67 -7.97
C ALA A 93 -18.11 -27.82 -7.93
N ARG A 94 -16.82 -27.54 -8.19
CA ARG A 94 -15.72 -28.51 -8.06
C ARG A 94 -14.68 -28.00 -7.06
N PRO A 95 -14.95 -28.07 -5.75
CA PRO A 95 -13.98 -27.70 -4.72
C PRO A 95 -12.87 -28.76 -4.70
N GLY A 96 -11.83 -28.53 -5.49
CA GLY A 96 -10.64 -29.37 -5.59
C GLY A 96 -9.38 -28.52 -5.83
N PRO A 97 -8.18 -29.13 -5.94
CA PRO A 97 -6.90 -28.43 -6.15
C PRO A 97 -6.77 -27.77 -7.54
N ASN A 98 -7.87 -27.49 -8.22
CA ASN A 98 -7.93 -26.83 -9.52
C ASN A 98 -7.72 -25.31 -9.38
N ARG A 99 -6.61 -24.92 -8.74
CA ARG A 99 -6.11 -23.53 -8.64
C ARG A 99 -6.02 -22.85 -10.01
N TRP A 100 -5.88 -23.65 -11.06
CA TRP A 100 -5.71 -23.23 -12.44
C TRP A 100 -7.01 -22.97 -13.17
N LEU A 101 -8.17 -23.45 -12.70
CA LEU A 101 -9.44 -23.26 -13.41
C LEU A 101 -9.86 -21.79 -13.43
N ARG A 102 -9.81 -21.12 -12.27
CA ARG A 102 -10.11 -19.68 -12.17
C ARG A 102 -9.15 -18.86 -13.01
N LEU A 103 -7.84 -19.14 -12.90
CA LEU A 103 -6.84 -18.44 -13.69
C LEU A 103 -7.03 -18.67 -15.19
N GLY A 104 -7.17 -19.92 -15.62
CA GLY A 104 -7.34 -20.32 -17.01
C GLY A 104 -8.52 -19.65 -17.70
N LEU A 105 -9.68 -19.57 -17.01
CA LEU A 105 -10.86 -18.89 -17.54
C LEU A 105 -10.74 -17.35 -17.59
N ASN A 106 -9.82 -16.76 -16.82
CA ASN A 106 -9.56 -15.32 -16.83
C ASN A 106 -8.38 -14.90 -17.71
N ILE A 107 -7.51 -15.82 -18.14
CA ILE A 107 -6.41 -15.55 -19.07
C ILE A 107 -6.91 -14.85 -20.35
N PRO A 108 -7.98 -15.30 -21.03
CA PRO A 108 -8.47 -14.62 -22.24
C PRO A 108 -8.83 -13.15 -22.02
N TYR A 109 -9.42 -12.82 -20.86
CA TYR A 109 -9.76 -11.46 -20.51
C TYR A 109 -8.51 -10.59 -20.31
N LEU A 110 -7.52 -11.12 -19.58
CA LEU A 110 -6.25 -10.41 -19.33
C LEU A 110 -5.45 -10.23 -20.62
N LEU A 111 -5.50 -11.20 -21.55
CA LEU A 111 -4.91 -11.07 -22.87
C LEU A 111 -5.60 -10.01 -23.72
N LEU A 112 -6.93 -9.89 -23.65
CA LEU A 112 -7.65 -8.82 -24.31
C LEU A 112 -7.20 -7.44 -23.81
N VAL A 113 -7.11 -7.27 -22.48
CA VAL A 113 -6.59 -6.03 -21.87
C VAL A 113 -5.16 -5.75 -22.34
N LEU A 114 -4.29 -6.76 -22.35
CA LEU A 114 -2.92 -6.62 -22.84
C LEU A 114 -2.87 -6.25 -24.34
N ALA A 115 -3.81 -6.74 -25.15
CA ALA A 115 -3.90 -6.37 -26.56
C ALA A 115 -4.28 -4.90 -26.74
N PHE A 116 -5.18 -4.34 -25.92
CA PHE A 116 -5.48 -2.90 -25.91
C PHE A 116 -4.26 -2.07 -25.50
N VAL A 117 -3.51 -2.52 -24.51
CA VAL A 117 -2.25 -1.87 -24.08
C VAL A 117 -1.21 -1.90 -25.22
N ALA A 118 -1.00 -3.05 -25.86
CA ALA A 118 -0.06 -3.18 -26.96
C ALA A 118 -0.48 -2.35 -28.18
N TYR A 119 -1.78 -2.33 -28.48
CA TYR A 119 -2.35 -1.49 -29.53
C TYR A 119 -2.09 -0.01 -29.26
N ASP A 120 -2.32 0.45 -28.03
CA ASP A 120 -2.03 1.83 -27.62
C ASP A 120 -0.54 2.18 -27.72
N ALA A 121 0.34 1.27 -27.27
CA ALA A 121 1.79 1.48 -27.39
C ALA A 121 2.23 1.60 -28.86
N VAL A 122 1.71 0.75 -29.74
CA VAL A 122 1.98 0.81 -31.19
C VAL A 122 1.43 2.10 -31.79
N GLN A 123 0.19 2.46 -31.49
CA GLN A 123 -0.39 3.72 -31.96
C GLN A 123 0.40 4.93 -31.46
N SER A 124 0.81 4.97 -30.20
CA SER A 124 1.62 6.06 -29.63
C SER A 124 2.95 6.25 -30.35
N VAL A 125 3.54 5.17 -30.86
CA VAL A 125 4.79 5.23 -31.65
C VAL A 125 4.51 5.66 -33.09
N LEU A 126 3.47 5.11 -33.73
CA LEU A 126 3.12 5.39 -35.13
C LEU A 126 2.55 6.79 -35.34
N LEU A 127 1.66 7.22 -34.44
CA LEU A 127 1.07 8.55 -34.41
C LEU A 127 1.99 9.56 -33.70
N GLY A 128 3.11 9.09 -33.15
CA GLY A 128 4.10 9.91 -32.47
C GLY A 128 4.56 11.06 -33.36
N GLY A 129 4.20 12.28 -32.96
CA GLY A 129 4.51 13.48 -33.72
C GLY A 129 3.36 14.10 -34.51
N THR A 130 2.29 13.36 -34.72
CA THR A 130 1.07 13.87 -35.34
C THR A 130 0.19 14.56 -34.30
N ALA A 131 -0.81 15.31 -34.75
CA ALA A 131 -1.84 15.86 -33.87
C ALA A 131 -2.90 14.81 -33.46
N GLU A 132 -2.81 13.59 -34.00
CA GLU A 132 -3.72 12.50 -33.67
C GLU A 132 -3.37 11.89 -32.32
N VAL A 133 -4.41 11.59 -31.54
CA VAL A 133 -4.26 11.08 -30.18
C VAL A 133 -4.39 9.56 -30.18
N ALA A 134 -3.44 8.86 -29.56
CA ALA A 134 -3.48 7.41 -29.42
C ALA A 134 -4.68 6.95 -28.59
N GLY A 135 -5.20 5.74 -28.84
CA GLY A 135 -6.47 5.31 -28.27
C GLY A 135 -6.53 5.22 -26.74
N GLY A 136 -5.41 4.98 -26.06
CA GLY A 136 -5.34 4.80 -24.61
C GLY A 136 -6.04 3.56 -24.08
N VAL A 137 -6.04 3.39 -22.76
CA VAL A 137 -6.86 2.39 -22.07
C VAL A 137 -7.80 3.11 -21.12
N GLY A 138 -9.09 3.02 -21.40
CA GLY A 138 -10.16 3.68 -20.65
C GLY A 138 -10.64 2.92 -19.42
N PRO A 139 -11.60 3.51 -18.68
CA PRO A 139 -12.14 2.95 -17.43
C PRO A 139 -12.75 1.56 -17.59
N GLY A 140 -13.30 1.20 -18.76
CA GLY A 140 -13.80 -0.15 -19.03
C GLY A 140 -12.69 -1.20 -18.89
N GLY A 141 -11.51 -0.94 -19.49
CA GLY A 141 -10.36 -1.83 -19.39
C GLY A 141 -9.81 -1.94 -17.96
N TRP A 142 -9.80 -0.84 -17.19
CA TRP A 142 -9.33 -0.86 -15.80
C TRP A 142 -10.26 -1.66 -14.88
N LEU A 143 -11.57 -1.47 -15.03
CA LEU A 143 -12.60 -2.22 -14.29
C LEU A 143 -12.54 -3.70 -14.63
N GLY A 144 -12.42 -3.99 -15.93
CA GLY A 144 -12.29 -5.34 -16.44
C GLY A 144 -11.06 -6.05 -15.89
N ALA A 145 -9.89 -5.41 -15.97
CA ALA A 145 -8.65 -5.95 -15.42
C ALA A 145 -8.75 -6.21 -13.91
N ALA A 146 -9.27 -5.25 -13.13
CA ALA A 146 -9.47 -5.42 -11.70
C ALA A 146 -10.44 -6.57 -11.39
N GLY A 147 -11.56 -6.67 -12.12
CA GLY A 147 -12.55 -7.74 -11.97
C GLY A 147 -11.99 -9.12 -12.33
N ALA A 148 -11.29 -9.22 -13.47
CA ALA A 148 -10.67 -10.47 -13.92
C ALA A 148 -9.55 -10.93 -12.99
N VAL A 149 -8.71 -10.03 -12.47
CA VAL A 149 -7.68 -10.35 -11.48
C VAL A 149 -8.31 -10.87 -10.18
N LEU A 150 -9.40 -10.25 -9.69
CA LEU A 150 -10.12 -10.73 -8.51
C LEU A 150 -10.77 -12.10 -8.75
N ALA A 151 -11.34 -12.32 -9.92
CA ALA A 151 -11.95 -13.60 -10.30
C ALA A 151 -10.92 -14.73 -10.45
N ALA A 152 -9.72 -14.41 -10.96
CA ALA A 152 -8.63 -15.35 -11.18
C ALA A 152 -7.99 -15.89 -9.88
N GLN A 153 -8.17 -15.19 -8.76
CA GLN A 153 -7.55 -15.57 -7.49
C GLN A 153 -8.12 -16.87 -6.90
N PRO A 154 -7.27 -17.68 -6.23
CA PRO A 154 -7.69 -18.92 -5.60
C PRO A 154 -8.72 -18.68 -4.49
N LEU A 155 -9.54 -19.68 -4.19
CA LEU A 155 -10.47 -19.66 -3.06
C LEU A 155 -9.70 -19.69 -1.73
N LEU A 156 -10.14 -18.88 -0.77
CA LEU A 156 -9.64 -18.96 0.60
C LEU A 156 -10.27 -20.18 1.28
N VAL A 157 -9.51 -21.28 1.41
CA VAL A 157 -10.00 -22.56 2.00
C VAL A 157 -9.57 -22.71 3.46
N ARG A 158 -8.42 -22.17 3.88
CA ARG A 158 -7.97 -22.18 5.28
C ARG A 158 -7.30 -20.86 5.68
N PRO A 159 -7.56 -20.33 6.89
CA PRO A 159 -7.03 -19.03 7.34
C PRO A 159 -5.53 -19.02 7.67
N THR A 160 -4.89 -20.17 7.92
CA THR A 160 -3.49 -20.24 8.39
C THR A 160 -2.46 -20.45 7.29
N VAL A 161 -2.88 -20.82 6.06
CA VAL A 161 -2.00 -20.99 4.87
C VAL A 161 -2.08 -19.76 3.94
N GLU A 162 -2.60 -18.64 4.46
CA GLU A 162 -2.95 -17.42 3.70
C GLU A 162 -1.73 -16.80 3.00
N GLU A 163 -0.52 -16.85 3.56
CA GLU A 163 0.62 -16.09 3.02
C GLU A 163 1.43 -16.85 1.96
N GLN A 164 1.60 -18.18 2.11
CA GLN A 164 2.31 -19.00 1.12
C GLN A 164 1.54 -19.15 -0.19
N SER A 165 0.20 -19.25 -0.12
CA SER A 165 -0.68 -19.34 -1.29
C SER A 165 -0.71 -18.06 -2.14
N HIS A 166 -0.45 -16.90 -1.52
CA HIS A 166 -0.42 -15.60 -2.21
C HIS A 166 0.97 -15.19 -2.69
N ARG A 167 2.02 -15.99 -2.46
CA ARG A 167 3.39 -15.64 -2.86
C ARG A 167 3.52 -15.37 -4.36
N GLY A 168 2.84 -16.16 -5.20
CA GLY A 168 2.80 -15.94 -6.66
C GLY A 168 2.10 -14.64 -7.06
N TRP A 169 1.02 -14.27 -6.36
CA TRP A 169 0.29 -13.02 -6.59
C TRP A 169 1.07 -11.79 -6.12
N LEU A 170 1.84 -11.92 -5.05
CA LEU A 170 2.76 -10.88 -4.59
C LEU A 170 3.91 -10.67 -5.58
N LEU A 171 4.41 -11.75 -6.21
CA LEU A 171 5.36 -11.65 -7.32
C LEU A 171 4.72 -10.96 -8.53
N ALA A 172 3.50 -11.34 -8.91
CA ALA A 172 2.76 -10.68 -9.98
C ALA A 172 2.61 -9.17 -9.72
N ALA A 173 2.28 -8.76 -8.49
CA ALA A 173 2.20 -7.34 -8.13
C ALA A 173 3.53 -6.60 -8.30
N ARG A 174 4.66 -7.25 -8.01
CA ARG A 174 5.99 -6.67 -8.25
C ARG A 174 6.30 -6.57 -9.74
N VAL A 175 5.96 -7.60 -10.53
CA VAL A 175 6.13 -7.58 -11.99
C VAL A 175 5.31 -6.44 -12.60
N VAL A 176 4.04 -6.29 -12.22
CA VAL A 176 3.18 -5.17 -12.64
C VAL A 176 3.81 -3.83 -12.22
N GLY A 177 4.36 -3.74 -11.00
CA GLY A 177 5.06 -2.54 -10.53
C GLY A 177 6.28 -2.19 -11.38
N TYR A 178 7.13 -3.17 -11.71
CA TYR A 178 8.31 -2.95 -12.56
C TYR A 178 7.92 -2.62 -14.01
N ALA A 179 6.96 -3.35 -14.58
CA ALA A 179 6.45 -3.10 -15.92
C ALA A 179 5.87 -1.69 -16.03
N SER A 180 5.08 -1.25 -15.04
CA SER A 180 4.52 0.10 -14.98
C SER A 180 5.60 1.19 -14.87
N MET A 181 6.62 1.01 -14.02
CA MET A 181 7.74 1.96 -13.92
C MET A 181 8.56 2.04 -15.20
N PHE A 182 8.84 0.89 -15.82
CA PHE A 182 9.58 0.81 -17.07
C PHE A 182 8.80 1.44 -18.22
N GLY A 183 7.53 1.04 -18.40
CA GLY A 183 6.63 1.60 -19.40
C GLY A 183 6.48 3.10 -19.26
N ALA A 184 6.30 3.61 -18.04
CA ALA A 184 6.24 5.05 -17.79
C ALA A 184 7.56 5.78 -18.10
N SER A 185 8.71 5.20 -17.77
CA SER A 185 10.01 5.80 -18.09
C SER A 185 10.26 5.84 -19.59
N LEU A 186 9.95 4.75 -20.29
CA LEU A 186 10.05 4.63 -21.74
C LEU A 186 9.13 5.63 -22.43
N SER A 187 7.88 5.71 -21.98
CA SER A 187 6.88 6.66 -22.44
C SER A 187 7.35 8.11 -22.23
N THR A 188 7.80 8.50 -21.04
CA THR A 188 8.39 9.84 -20.82
C THR A 188 9.55 10.13 -21.77
N GLY A 189 10.43 9.15 -21.97
CA GLY A 189 11.57 9.25 -22.90
C GLY A 189 11.13 9.46 -24.35
N PHE A 190 10.17 8.67 -24.85
CA PHE A 190 9.65 8.80 -26.22
C PHE A 190 8.99 10.16 -26.45
N ASN A 191 8.19 10.64 -25.50
CA ASN A 191 7.53 11.94 -25.63
C ASN A 191 8.52 13.09 -25.63
N LEU A 192 9.54 13.01 -24.78
CA LEU A 192 10.61 14.01 -24.78
C LEU A 192 11.41 13.96 -26.09
N CYS A 193 11.73 12.76 -26.58
CA CYS A 193 12.41 12.58 -27.87
C CYS A 193 11.60 13.17 -29.03
N TRP A 194 10.30 12.88 -29.09
CA TRP A 194 9.41 13.46 -30.07
C TRP A 194 9.36 14.98 -29.94
N GLN A 195 9.22 15.54 -28.74
CA GLN A 195 9.18 17.00 -28.61
C GLN A 195 10.49 17.69 -28.97
N ILE A 196 11.62 17.08 -28.65
CA ILE A 196 12.92 17.59 -29.09
C ILE A 196 12.98 17.54 -30.63
N ARG A 197 12.59 16.42 -31.26
CA ARG A 197 12.60 16.28 -32.72
C ARG A 197 11.68 17.28 -33.42
N TYR A 198 10.50 17.58 -32.87
CA TYR A 198 9.57 18.57 -33.44
C TYR A 198 10.03 20.00 -33.22
N GLY A 199 10.48 20.33 -32.01
CA GLY A 199 11.07 21.64 -31.72
C GLY A 199 12.29 21.94 -32.60
N LEU A 200 13.06 20.92 -32.99
CA LEU A 200 14.21 21.07 -33.89
C LEU A 200 13.85 21.18 -35.38
N ARG A 201 12.65 20.77 -35.80
CA ARG A 201 12.25 20.75 -37.24
C ARG A 201 11.61 22.04 -37.75
N HIS A 202 11.16 22.94 -36.87
CA HIS A 202 10.40 24.14 -37.24
C HIS A 202 11.24 25.43 -37.40
N THR A 203 12.55 25.31 -37.63
CA THR A 203 13.44 26.46 -37.74
C THR A 203 14.31 26.35 -38.97
N GLY A 204 14.23 27.36 -39.85
CA GLY A 204 15.00 27.46 -41.10
C GLY A 204 16.51 27.56 -40.86
N GLY A 205 17.15 26.44 -40.54
CA GLY A 205 18.59 26.32 -40.29
C GLY A 205 18.98 26.41 -38.81
N SER A 206 20.23 26.02 -38.52
CA SER A 206 20.84 25.96 -37.19
C SER A 206 20.94 27.32 -36.47
N GLU A 207 20.78 28.43 -37.19
CA GLU A 207 20.86 29.79 -36.64
C GLU A 207 19.53 30.28 -36.02
N ALA A 208 18.41 29.60 -36.29
CA ALA A 208 17.09 29.96 -35.79
C ALA A 208 16.66 29.16 -34.53
N PHE A 209 17.61 28.55 -33.80
CA PHE A 209 17.32 27.94 -32.48
C PHE A 209 16.96 29.05 -31.48
N GLY A 210 15.67 29.41 -31.45
CA GLY A 210 15.15 30.55 -30.71
C GLY A 210 14.47 30.20 -29.39
N ILE A 211 14.03 31.24 -28.68
CA ILE A 211 13.34 31.18 -27.38
C ILE A 211 12.10 30.26 -27.43
N HIS A 212 11.41 30.18 -28.58
CA HIS A 212 10.23 29.34 -28.78
C HIS A 212 10.51 27.84 -28.55
N ASN A 213 11.57 27.30 -29.16
CA ASN A 213 11.92 25.88 -29.05
C ASN A 213 12.36 25.52 -27.63
N THR A 214 13.19 26.36 -27.02
CA THR A 214 13.64 26.21 -25.63
C THR A 214 12.46 26.18 -24.66
N THR A 215 11.45 27.02 -24.90
CA THR A 215 10.25 27.11 -24.07
C THR A 215 9.36 25.87 -24.19
N VAL A 216 9.18 25.34 -25.41
CA VAL A 216 8.43 24.09 -25.64
C VAL A 216 9.13 22.90 -24.99
N ILE A 217 10.45 22.77 -25.16
CA ILE A 217 11.24 21.70 -24.55
C ILE A 217 11.19 21.79 -23.02
N LEU A 218 11.39 22.98 -22.45
CA LEU A 218 11.31 23.20 -21.00
C LEU A 218 9.95 22.77 -20.43
N THR A 219 8.87 23.13 -21.11
CA THR A 219 7.50 22.75 -20.72
C THR A 219 7.33 21.23 -20.76
N ALA A 220 7.74 20.58 -21.85
CA ALA A 220 7.68 19.13 -21.97
C ALA A 220 8.50 18.40 -20.89
N VAL A 221 9.70 18.88 -20.57
CA VAL A 221 10.57 18.32 -19.52
C VAL A 221 9.90 18.45 -18.15
N VAL A 222 9.40 19.63 -17.79
CA VAL A 222 8.78 19.84 -16.47
C VAL A 222 7.53 18.98 -16.29
N TYR A 223 6.65 18.95 -17.28
CA TYR A 223 5.46 18.11 -17.24
C TYR A 223 5.80 16.61 -17.18
N GLY A 224 6.76 16.17 -18.00
CA GLY A 224 7.24 14.78 -18.01
C GLY A 224 7.88 14.34 -16.69
N VAL A 225 8.74 15.18 -16.10
CA VAL A 225 9.41 14.89 -14.82
C VAL A 225 8.42 14.79 -13.67
N VAL A 226 7.46 15.71 -13.59
CA VAL A 226 6.43 15.69 -12.54
C VAL A 226 5.53 14.47 -12.66
N ALA A 227 5.08 14.13 -13.87
CA ALA A 227 4.27 12.93 -14.11
C ALA A 227 5.05 11.65 -13.76
N LEU A 228 6.28 11.52 -14.25
CA LEU A 228 7.15 10.38 -13.96
C LEU A 228 7.41 10.24 -12.46
N THR A 229 7.76 11.33 -11.77
CA THR A 229 8.01 11.33 -10.32
C THR A 229 6.79 10.83 -9.55
N THR A 230 5.60 11.33 -9.90
CA THR A 230 4.34 10.94 -9.26
C THR A 230 4.06 9.46 -9.46
N LEU A 231 4.24 8.96 -10.67
CA LEU A 231 4.01 7.55 -10.99
C LEU A 231 5.04 6.63 -10.33
N LEU A 232 6.32 7.02 -10.27
CA LEU A 232 7.35 6.28 -9.56
C LEU A 232 7.09 6.23 -8.05
N VAL A 233 6.64 7.34 -7.45
CA VAL A 233 6.26 7.40 -6.02
C VAL A 233 5.12 6.44 -5.73
N ALA A 234 4.05 6.47 -6.52
CA ALA A 234 2.92 5.55 -6.39
C ALA A 234 3.33 4.10 -6.63
N SER A 235 4.08 3.84 -7.70
CA SER A 235 4.49 2.49 -8.10
C SER A 235 5.47 1.85 -7.11
N ARG A 236 6.26 2.65 -6.38
CA ARG A 236 7.15 2.17 -5.31
C ARG A 236 6.38 1.51 -4.17
N TRP A 237 5.09 1.79 -4.00
CA TRP A 237 4.25 1.15 -2.99
C TRP A 237 4.05 -0.34 -3.30
N LEU A 238 3.93 -0.71 -4.58
CA LEU A 238 3.80 -2.10 -5.02
C LEU A 238 5.05 -2.92 -4.67
N LEU A 239 6.23 -2.29 -4.66
CA LEU A 239 7.50 -2.97 -4.35
C LEU A 239 7.71 -3.22 -2.85
N ARG A 240 7.23 -2.32 -1.98
CA ARG A 240 7.50 -2.37 -0.53
C ARG A 240 6.80 -3.51 0.20
N ASN A 241 5.71 -4.05 -0.34
CA ASN A 241 4.98 -5.21 0.16
C ASN A 241 4.64 -5.19 1.67
N THR A 242 4.56 -4.01 2.29
CA THR A 242 4.10 -3.83 3.68
C THR A 242 2.59 -3.71 3.74
N PRO A 243 1.93 -4.08 4.86
CA PRO A 243 0.47 -3.95 4.99
C PRO A 243 -0.04 -2.52 4.72
N ALA A 244 0.69 -1.51 5.17
CA ALA A 244 0.37 -0.10 4.88
C ALA A 244 0.46 0.22 3.38
N SER A 245 1.50 -0.26 2.70
CA SER A 245 1.67 -0.04 1.25
C SER A 245 0.58 -0.72 0.41
N ARG A 246 0.18 -1.94 0.81
CA ARG A 246 -0.93 -2.67 0.17
C ARG A 246 -2.24 -1.91 0.34
N LEU A 247 -2.52 -1.41 1.55
CA LEU A 247 -3.73 -0.64 1.84
C LEU A 247 -3.76 0.69 1.06
N ALA A 248 -2.63 1.40 1.00
CA ALA A 248 -2.50 2.62 0.20
C ALA A 248 -2.69 2.36 -1.30
N THR A 249 -2.17 1.23 -1.81
CA THR A 249 -2.34 0.84 -3.22
C THR A 249 -3.80 0.50 -3.54
N VAL A 250 -4.50 -0.19 -2.63
CA VAL A 250 -5.94 -0.46 -2.77
C VAL A 250 -6.73 0.84 -2.81
N ALA A 251 -6.44 1.78 -1.91
CA ALA A 251 -7.09 3.09 -1.90
C ALA A 251 -6.83 3.87 -3.21
N LEU A 252 -5.59 3.86 -3.71
CA LEU A 252 -5.22 4.51 -4.97
C LEU A 252 -5.91 3.88 -6.19
N GLY A 253 -5.90 2.55 -6.31
CA GLY A 253 -6.58 1.87 -7.41
C GLY A 253 -8.09 2.06 -7.38
N ALA A 254 -8.72 1.97 -6.20
CA ALA A 254 -10.15 2.28 -6.04
C ALA A 254 -10.47 3.73 -6.40
N SER A 255 -9.60 4.67 -6.01
CA SER A 255 -9.73 6.09 -6.35
C SER A 255 -9.59 6.34 -7.86
N SER A 256 -8.70 5.59 -8.53
CA SER A 256 -8.49 5.67 -9.98
C SER A 256 -9.72 5.16 -10.75
N LEU A 257 -10.27 4.03 -10.32
CA LEU A 257 -11.51 3.48 -10.89
C LEU A 257 -12.68 4.45 -10.72
N LEU A 258 -12.88 4.98 -9.51
CA LEU A 258 -13.94 5.95 -9.23
C LEU A 258 -13.77 7.22 -10.08
N ALA A 259 -12.54 7.75 -10.16
CA ALA A 259 -12.26 8.93 -10.97
C ALA A 259 -12.54 8.69 -12.45
N GLY A 260 -12.14 7.54 -13.01
CA GLY A 260 -12.45 7.18 -14.40
C GLY A 260 -13.94 7.09 -14.68
N MET A 261 -14.70 6.47 -13.77
CA MET A 261 -16.15 6.41 -13.90
C MET A 261 -16.78 7.81 -13.84
N LEU A 262 -16.37 8.65 -12.88
CA LEU A 262 -16.92 10.00 -12.70
C LEU A 262 -16.64 10.90 -13.89
N VAL A 263 -15.40 10.90 -14.39
CA VAL A 263 -15.01 11.69 -15.57
C VAL A 263 -15.80 11.23 -16.80
N TRP A 264 -16.08 9.94 -16.96
CA TRP A 264 -16.88 9.49 -18.09
C TRP A 264 -18.37 9.84 -17.97
N VAL A 265 -18.96 9.66 -16.78
CA VAL A 265 -20.41 9.84 -16.57
C VAL A 265 -20.81 11.31 -16.58
N LEU A 266 -19.97 12.19 -16.05
CA LEU A 266 -20.28 13.60 -15.93
C LEU A 266 -20.02 14.34 -17.25
N PRO A 267 -20.94 15.19 -17.73
CA PRO A 267 -20.72 15.98 -18.95
C PRO A 267 -19.47 16.85 -18.90
N VAL A 268 -19.18 17.43 -17.72
CA VAL A 268 -17.96 18.21 -17.46
C VAL A 268 -16.70 17.36 -17.55
N GLY A 269 -16.81 16.05 -17.34
CA GLY A 269 -15.68 15.16 -17.48
C GLY A 269 -15.19 15.04 -18.93
N ARG A 270 -15.96 15.45 -19.95
CA ARG A 270 -15.40 15.57 -21.32
C ARG A 270 -14.32 16.65 -21.46
N SER A 271 -14.23 17.60 -20.52
CA SER A 271 -13.12 18.56 -20.45
C SER A 271 -11.92 18.04 -19.66
N LEU A 272 -12.03 16.84 -19.07
CA LEU A 272 -10.97 16.15 -18.37
C LEU A 272 -10.71 14.86 -19.12
N ASP A 273 -9.54 14.71 -19.68
CA ASP A 273 -9.29 13.55 -20.51
C ASP A 273 -9.17 12.27 -19.66
N ALA A 274 -10.12 11.35 -19.86
CA ALA A 274 -10.29 10.10 -19.10
C ALA A 274 -9.41 8.94 -19.59
N PHE A 275 -8.83 9.07 -20.78
CA PHE A 275 -8.17 7.96 -21.48
C PHE A 275 -6.66 8.05 -21.45
N HIS A 276 -6.13 9.27 -21.27
CA HIS A 276 -4.71 9.56 -21.38
C HIS A 276 -4.08 9.91 -20.02
N GLY A 277 -2.75 9.89 -19.99
CA GLY A 277 -1.95 9.87 -18.76
C GLY A 277 -1.88 11.18 -17.97
N ILE A 278 -1.01 11.18 -16.96
CA ILE A 278 -0.94 12.20 -15.90
C ILE A 278 -0.53 13.60 -16.42
N ALA A 279 0.20 13.69 -17.55
CA ALA A 279 0.62 14.94 -18.18
C ALA A 279 0.18 15.01 -19.65
N GLN A 280 -0.81 15.86 -19.93
CA GLN A 280 -1.44 16.02 -21.24
C GLN A 280 -1.15 17.37 -21.94
N ASN A 281 -0.52 18.35 -21.28
CA ASN A 281 -0.27 19.69 -21.87
C ASN A 281 0.91 19.75 -22.84
N THR A 282 1.23 18.65 -23.47
CA THR A 282 2.29 18.58 -24.46
C THR A 282 1.63 18.05 -25.71
N PRO A 283 1.67 18.73 -26.87
CA PRO A 283 0.92 18.35 -28.09
C PRO A 283 1.27 16.97 -28.68
N LEU A 284 2.07 16.18 -27.96
CA LEU A 284 2.53 14.83 -28.26
C LEU A 284 2.33 13.92 -27.04
N ALA A 285 1.32 14.17 -26.19
CA ALA A 285 1.26 13.53 -24.87
C ALA A 285 1.06 12.02 -24.96
N GLY A 286 2.15 11.26 -24.83
CA GLY A 286 2.16 9.82 -24.61
C GLY A 286 2.45 9.42 -23.15
N VAL A 287 2.56 10.36 -22.19
CA VAL A 287 3.06 10.08 -20.82
C VAL A 287 1.96 9.60 -19.87
N GLY A 288 1.79 8.27 -19.76
CA GLY A 288 1.20 7.64 -18.55
C GLY A 288 -0.02 6.72 -18.72
N TYR A 289 -0.21 6.10 -19.87
CA TYR A 289 -1.44 5.37 -20.24
C TYR A 289 -1.74 4.09 -19.47
N GLU A 290 -0.76 3.53 -18.77
CA GLU A 290 -0.95 2.28 -18.02
C GLU A 290 -0.92 2.45 -16.51
N GLY A 291 -0.67 3.66 -15.99
CA GLY A 291 -0.55 3.89 -14.54
C GLY A 291 -1.82 3.48 -13.80
N TYR A 292 -2.98 3.96 -14.28
CA TYR A 292 -4.28 3.65 -13.69
C TYR A 292 -4.64 2.17 -13.82
N LEU A 293 -4.35 1.56 -14.98
CA LEU A 293 -4.54 0.13 -15.21
C LEU A 293 -3.70 -0.69 -14.22
N ALA A 294 -2.41 -0.35 -14.08
CA ALA A 294 -1.49 -1.01 -13.15
C ALA A 294 -1.94 -0.83 -11.69
N TRP A 295 -2.42 0.35 -11.30
CA TRP A 295 -2.94 0.60 -9.95
C TRP A 295 -4.25 -0.14 -9.70
N ALA A 296 -5.15 -0.22 -10.69
CA ALA A 296 -6.40 -0.98 -10.60
C ALA A 296 -6.12 -2.49 -10.47
N ALA A 297 -5.23 -3.03 -11.31
CA ALA A 297 -4.79 -4.42 -11.23
C ALA A 297 -4.09 -4.71 -9.89
N ALA A 298 -3.18 -3.84 -9.44
CA ALA A 298 -2.49 -3.99 -8.17
C ALA A 298 -3.44 -3.89 -6.96
N ALA A 299 -4.46 -3.02 -7.02
CA ALA A 299 -5.50 -2.97 -6.02
C ALA A 299 -6.25 -4.30 -5.94
N ALA A 300 -6.63 -4.90 -7.08
CA ALA A 300 -7.24 -6.23 -7.12
C ALA A 300 -6.33 -7.33 -6.52
N LEU A 301 -5.01 -7.26 -6.77
CA LEU A 301 -4.03 -8.19 -6.18
C LEU A 301 -3.94 -8.09 -4.66
N PHE A 302 -4.03 -6.88 -4.11
CA PHE A 302 -3.86 -6.63 -2.68
C PHE A 302 -5.16 -6.59 -1.87
N LEU A 303 -6.33 -6.48 -2.52
CA LEU A 303 -7.62 -6.37 -1.86
C LEU A 303 -7.94 -7.54 -0.90
N PRO A 304 -7.69 -8.82 -1.26
CA PRO A 304 -7.94 -9.95 -0.36
C PRO A 304 -7.04 -9.92 0.88
N LEU A 305 -5.81 -9.41 0.74
CA LEU A 305 -4.81 -9.37 1.80
C LEU A 305 -4.98 -8.17 2.74
N THR A 306 -5.86 -7.24 2.40
CA THR A 306 -6.06 -5.97 3.14
C THR A 306 -7.49 -5.86 3.67
N VAL A 307 -8.43 -5.39 2.85
CA VAL A 307 -9.82 -5.11 3.24
C VAL A 307 -10.57 -6.38 3.63
N PHE A 308 -10.31 -7.48 2.90
CA PHE A 308 -10.87 -8.80 3.21
C PHE A 308 -9.93 -9.69 4.03
N GLY A 309 -8.75 -9.17 4.40
CA GLY A 309 -7.70 -9.91 5.07
C GLY A 309 -7.95 -10.13 6.58
N SER A 310 -6.90 -10.59 7.27
CA SER A 310 -6.94 -10.86 8.71
C SER A 310 -7.45 -9.65 9.52
N PRO A 311 -8.34 -9.85 10.51
CA PRO A 311 -8.79 -8.78 11.39
C PRO A 311 -7.64 -8.15 12.20
N LEU A 312 -6.51 -8.84 12.36
CA LEU A 312 -5.33 -8.32 13.05
C LEU A 312 -4.74 -7.10 12.32
N VAL A 313 -4.56 -7.20 11.00
CA VAL A 313 -4.03 -6.11 10.17
C VAL A 313 -5.01 -4.92 10.15
N ARG A 314 -6.31 -5.19 10.09
CA ARG A 314 -7.35 -4.14 10.10
C ARG A 314 -7.49 -3.42 11.44
N LYS A 315 -7.15 -4.09 12.54
CA LYS A 315 -7.14 -3.53 13.90
C LYS A 315 -5.80 -2.89 14.26
N ASP A 316 -4.83 -2.85 13.34
CA ASP A 316 -3.55 -2.19 13.58
C ASP A 316 -3.62 -0.71 13.20
N ARG A 317 -3.53 0.15 14.22
CA ARG A 317 -3.57 1.61 14.08
C ARG A 317 -2.43 2.16 13.23
N ASP A 318 -1.24 1.58 13.36
CA ASP A 318 -0.04 2.13 12.73
C ASP A 318 -0.05 1.82 11.22
N VAL A 319 -0.63 0.69 10.82
CA VAL A 319 -0.90 0.36 9.40
C VAL A 319 -1.79 1.41 8.72
N TRP A 320 -2.91 1.79 9.35
CA TRP A 320 -3.81 2.82 8.80
C TRP A 320 -3.14 4.18 8.72
N ARG A 321 -2.38 4.56 9.76
CA ARG A 321 -1.67 5.85 9.79
C ARG A 321 -0.60 5.93 8.72
N ASP A 322 0.20 4.89 8.56
CA ASP A 322 1.25 4.88 7.54
C ASP A 322 0.65 4.84 6.13
N ALA A 323 -0.46 4.12 5.91
CA ALA A 323 -1.19 4.18 4.64
C ALA A 323 -1.70 5.60 4.33
N VAL A 324 -2.28 6.30 5.31
CA VAL A 324 -2.68 7.71 5.17
C VAL A 324 -1.47 8.59 4.85
N ARG A 325 -0.33 8.39 5.51
CA ARG A 325 0.89 9.16 5.24
C ARG A 325 1.44 8.92 3.83
N MET A 326 1.31 7.71 3.29
CA MET A 326 1.66 7.39 1.92
C MET A 326 0.74 8.11 0.93
N ALA A 327 -0.58 8.06 1.14
CA ALA A 327 -1.55 8.78 0.32
C ALA A 327 -1.31 10.31 0.35
N LEU A 328 -1.05 10.88 1.53
CA LEU A 328 -0.68 12.30 1.67
C LEU A 328 0.63 12.62 0.94
N THR A 329 1.63 11.73 0.94
CA THR A 329 2.87 11.94 0.16
C THR A 329 2.57 12.11 -1.33
N LEU A 330 1.68 11.29 -1.88
CA LEU A 330 1.32 11.40 -3.31
C LEU A 330 0.63 12.73 -3.61
N ILE A 331 -0.30 13.17 -2.75
CA ILE A 331 -0.97 14.48 -2.86
C ILE A 331 0.06 15.61 -2.81
N ILE A 332 1.02 15.56 -1.87
CA ILE A 332 2.08 16.58 -1.74
C ILE A 332 2.93 16.64 -3.01
N VAL A 333 3.45 15.50 -3.47
CA VAL A 333 4.33 15.42 -4.65
C VAL A 333 3.64 16.00 -5.87
N TRP A 334 2.38 15.62 -6.10
CA TRP A 334 1.62 16.13 -7.23
C TRP A 334 1.30 17.61 -7.11
N CYS A 335 0.84 18.09 -5.94
CA CYS A 335 0.48 19.49 -5.78
C CYS A 335 1.71 20.41 -5.90
N VAL A 336 2.88 19.99 -5.40
CA VAL A 336 4.14 20.70 -5.60
C VAL A 336 4.55 20.69 -7.07
N GLY A 337 4.44 19.54 -7.74
CA GLY A 337 4.68 19.43 -9.18
C GLY A 337 3.72 20.29 -10.02
N SER A 338 2.46 20.39 -9.61
CA SER A 338 1.46 21.25 -10.25
C SER A 338 1.82 22.73 -10.08
N VAL A 339 2.30 23.17 -8.90
CA VAL A 339 2.86 24.52 -8.74
C VAL A 339 3.98 24.78 -9.75
N LEU A 340 4.91 23.83 -9.90
CA LEU A 340 6.01 23.96 -10.85
C LEU A 340 5.51 24.06 -12.30
N MET A 341 4.55 23.21 -12.69
CA MET A 341 3.88 23.30 -14.01
C MET A 341 3.25 24.68 -14.20
N ARG A 342 2.51 25.19 -13.21
CA ARG A 342 1.85 26.50 -13.27
C ARG A 342 2.85 27.66 -13.39
N VAL A 343 4.02 27.56 -12.76
CA VAL A 343 5.11 28.54 -12.93
C VAL A 343 5.59 28.54 -14.37
N VAL A 344 5.79 27.35 -14.96
CA VAL A 344 6.15 27.25 -16.38
C VAL A 344 5.04 27.80 -17.28
N ASP A 345 3.77 27.50 -17.00
CA ASP A 345 2.62 28.02 -17.76
C ASP A 345 2.53 29.56 -17.73
N ILE A 346 3.13 30.22 -16.72
CA ILE A 346 3.22 31.68 -16.62
C ILE A 346 4.46 32.22 -17.36
N VAL A 347 5.61 31.56 -17.21
CA VAL A 347 6.90 32.01 -17.75
C VAL A 347 7.01 31.70 -19.25
N ALA A 348 6.52 30.56 -19.71
CA ALA A 348 6.64 30.13 -21.10
C ALA A 348 5.95 31.12 -22.08
N PRO A 349 4.69 31.52 -21.89
CA PRO A 349 4.06 32.54 -22.72
C PRO A 349 4.73 33.91 -22.63
N LEU A 350 5.33 34.26 -21.47
CA LEU A 350 6.09 35.50 -21.29
C LEU A 350 7.35 35.53 -22.15
N LEU A 351 8.06 34.41 -22.28
CA LEU A 351 9.28 34.30 -23.08
C LEU A 351 9.02 34.35 -24.59
N VAL A 352 7.80 34.01 -25.02
CA VAL A 352 7.43 33.82 -26.42
C VAL A 352 6.46 34.90 -26.92
N ASP A 353 6.16 35.91 -26.10
CA ASP A 353 5.18 36.97 -26.39
C ASP A 353 3.80 36.43 -26.86
N TYR A 354 3.38 35.31 -26.30
CA TYR A 354 2.09 34.68 -26.58
C TYR A 354 0.99 35.23 -25.64
N PRO A 355 -0.32 35.18 -26.00
CA PRO A 355 -1.40 35.57 -25.10
C PRO A 355 -1.29 34.93 -23.71
N ARG A 356 -1.42 35.77 -22.66
CA ARG A 356 -1.17 35.38 -21.27
C ARG A 356 -2.45 35.37 -20.45
N TYR A 357 -2.58 34.36 -19.59
CA TYR A 357 -3.65 34.25 -18.59
C TYR A 357 -3.08 34.06 -17.18
N PRO A 358 -2.27 35.02 -16.68
CA PRO A 358 -1.48 34.84 -15.45
C PRO A 358 -2.38 34.59 -14.23
N TYR A 359 -3.53 35.26 -14.15
CA TYR A 359 -4.51 35.08 -13.08
C TYR A 359 -4.96 33.62 -12.93
N ASN A 360 -5.20 32.92 -14.05
CA ASN A 360 -5.71 31.55 -14.06
C ASN A 360 -4.67 30.60 -13.46
N PHE A 361 -3.43 30.68 -13.94
CA PHE A 361 -2.34 29.82 -13.49
C PHE A 361 -1.88 30.17 -12.06
N THR A 362 -1.83 31.45 -11.68
CA THR A 362 -1.49 31.88 -10.32
C THR A 362 -2.52 31.39 -9.31
N THR A 363 -3.82 31.54 -9.60
CA THR A 363 -4.89 31.04 -8.71
C THR A 363 -4.73 29.54 -8.47
N LEU A 364 -4.48 28.76 -9.52
CA LEU A 364 -4.28 27.32 -9.40
C LEU A 364 -2.99 26.95 -8.66
N ALA A 365 -1.92 27.71 -8.85
CA ALA A 365 -0.67 27.54 -8.10
C ALA A 365 -0.90 27.75 -6.60
N VAL A 366 -1.64 28.80 -6.22
CA VAL A 366 -1.96 29.09 -4.81
C VAL A 366 -2.76 27.95 -4.17
N PHE A 367 -3.82 27.47 -4.84
CA PHE A 367 -4.60 26.34 -4.34
C PHE A 367 -3.77 25.05 -4.23
N SER A 368 -2.88 24.81 -5.19
CA SER A 368 -1.97 23.66 -5.16
C SER A 368 -0.96 23.76 -4.01
N ALA A 369 -0.35 24.94 -3.80
CA ALA A 369 0.56 25.20 -2.70
C ALA A 369 -0.13 25.06 -1.33
N ALA A 370 -1.34 25.60 -1.18
CA ALA A 370 -2.13 25.46 0.04
C ALA A 370 -2.48 24.00 0.34
N THR A 371 -2.89 23.24 -0.68
CA THR A 371 -3.18 21.80 -0.56
C THR A 371 -1.93 21.01 -0.16
N ALA A 372 -0.79 21.28 -0.81
CA ALA A 372 0.50 20.66 -0.50
C ALA A 372 0.95 20.95 0.94
N GLY A 373 0.89 22.22 1.35
CA GLY A 373 1.27 22.66 2.69
C GLY A 373 0.42 22.01 3.78
N LEU A 374 -0.90 21.97 3.58
CA LEU A 374 -1.82 21.31 4.50
C LEU A 374 -1.58 19.79 4.57
N ALA A 375 -1.43 19.14 3.42
CA ALA A 375 -1.17 17.70 3.36
C ALA A 375 0.19 17.34 4.01
N TRP A 376 1.22 18.14 3.80
CA TRP A 376 2.53 17.99 4.41
C TRP A 376 2.47 18.13 5.93
N TRP A 377 1.80 19.18 6.41
CA TRP A 377 1.60 19.40 7.85
C TRP A 377 0.84 18.24 8.49
N LEU A 378 -0.26 17.79 7.88
CA LEU A 378 -1.05 16.66 8.38
C LEU A 378 -0.21 15.38 8.43
N ARG A 379 0.58 15.12 7.38
CA ARG A 379 1.49 13.98 7.32
C ARG A 379 2.56 14.01 8.43
N ALA A 380 3.15 15.17 8.69
CA ALA A 380 4.15 15.34 9.74
C ALA A 380 3.54 15.12 11.14
N ARG A 381 2.33 15.63 11.38
CA ARG A 381 1.65 15.49 12.67
C ARG A 381 1.09 14.09 12.93
N LEU A 382 0.72 13.36 11.88
CA LEU A 382 0.35 11.94 12.01
C LEU A 382 1.55 11.09 12.46
N ALA A 383 2.77 11.46 12.06
CA ALA A 383 4.00 10.79 12.48
C ALA A 383 4.30 10.97 13.97
N SER A 384 4.07 12.18 14.52
CA SER A 384 4.30 12.46 15.94
C SER A 384 3.19 11.95 16.86
N GLY A 385 2.03 11.57 16.31
CA GLY A 385 0.89 11.05 17.07
C GLY A 385 0.24 12.07 18.02
N ALA A 386 0.59 13.35 17.89
CA ALA A 386 0.31 14.40 18.87
C ALA A 386 -1.09 15.04 18.76
N LEU A 387 -1.85 14.79 17.68
CA LEU A 387 -3.10 15.49 17.41
C LEU A 387 -4.36 14.81 17.98
N ARG A 388 -5.32 15.64 18.40
CA ARG A 388 -6.70 15.23 18.75
C ARG A 388 -7.42 14.69 17.50
N SER A 389 -8.18 13.60 17.67
CA SER A 389 -8.88 12.90 16.57
C SER A 389 -9.85 13.80 15.79
N ARG A 390 -10.48 14.79 16.45
CA ARG A 390 -11.41 15.71 15.78
C ARG A 390 -10.68 16.62 14.79
N LEU A 391 -9.56 17.21 15.22
CA LEU A 391 -8.76 18.12 14.39
C LEU A 391 -8.12 17.39 13.19
N THR A 392 -7.65 16.16 13.36
CA THR A 392 -7.13 15.37 12.22
C THR A 392 -8.22 15.08 11.19
N THR A 393 -9.44 14.83 11.66
CA THR A 393 -10.59 14.51 10.78
C THR A 393 -11.05 15.75 10.02
N THR A 394 -11.17 16.91 10.69
CA THR A 394 -11.53 18.18 10.03
C THR A 394 -10.49 18.61 9.01
N LEU A 395 -9.20 18.52 9.35
CA LEU A 395 -8.12 18.87 8.42
C LEU A 395 -8.03 17.90 7.23
N SER A 396 -8.37 16.62 7.42
CA SER A 396 -8.49 15.67 6.30
C SER A 396 -9.64 16.05 5.36
N GLY A 397 -10.78 16.48 5.92
CA GLY A 397 -11.89 17.03 5.14
C GLY A 397 -11.53 18.32 4.40
N LEU A 398 -10.70 19.17 5.01
CA LEU A 398 -10.19 20.39 4.36
C LEU A 398 -9.26 20.07 3.19
N VAL A 399 -8.37 19.06 3.31
CA VAL A 399 -7.55 18.58 2.18
C VAL A 399 -8.43 18.13 1.01
N PHE A 400 -9.49 17.37 1.29
CA PHE A 400 -10.45 16.95 0.26
C PHE A 400 -11.14 18.15 -0.39
N THR A 401 -11.61 19.12 0.42
CA THR A 401 -12.29 20.32 -0.07
C THR A 401 -11.37 21.16 -0.98
N LEU A 402 -10.11 21.34 -0.60
CA LEU A 402 -9.11 22.05 -1.41
C LEU A 402 -8.79 21.30 -2.71
N ALA A 403 -8.68 19.97 -2.66
CA ALA A 403 -8.46 19.15 -3.85
C ALA A 403 -9.61 19.29 -4.86
N VAL A 404 -10.86 19.21 -4.39
CA VAL A 404 -12.06 19.40 -5.23
C VAL A 404 -12.13 20.82 -5.78
N SER A 405 -11.86 21.83 -4.93
CA SER A 405 -11.84 23.23 -5.36
C SER A 405 -10.84 23.47 -6.49
N ARG A 406 -9.65 22.85 -6.41
CA ARG A 406 -8.63 22.93 -7.47
C ARG A 406 -9.10 22.29 -8.78
N VAL A 407 -9.81 21.16 -8.72
CA VAL A 407 -10.40 20.53 -9.92
C VAL A 407 -11.42 21.47 -10.56
N ILE A 408 -12.35 22.00 -9.77
CA ILE A 408 -13.40 22.92 -10.23
C ILE A 408 -12.78 24.18 -10.86
N LEU A 409 -11.83 24.81 -10.15
CA LEU A 409 -11.16 26.02 -10.64
C LEU A 409 -10.42 25.77 -11.95
N GLY A 410 -9.72 24.63 -12.10
CA GLY A 410 -9.00 24.38 -13.35
C GLY A 410 -9.92 24.07 -14.53
N VAL A 411 -11.13 23.56 -14.29
CA VAL A 411 -12.16 23.42 -15.34
C VAL A 411 -12.77 24.77 -15.74
N LEU A 412 -12.99 25.66 -14.76
CA LEU A 412 -13.59 26.98 -14.98
C LEU A 412 -12.60 27.97 -15.60
N LEU A 413 -11.33 27.92 -15.19
CA LEU A 413 -10.28 28.85 -15.61
C LEU A 413 -9.50 28.35 -16.85
N ALA A 414 -9.84 27.20 -17.41
CA ALA A 414 -9.22 26.71 -18.65
C ALA A 414 -9.55 27.65 -19.82
N PRO A 415 -8.55 28.18 -20.55
CA PRO A 415 -8.79 28.97 -21.75
C PRO A 415 -9.40 28.06 -22.82
N ARG A 416 -10.61 28.39 -23.28
CA ARG A 416 -11.33 27.62 -24.31
C ARG A 416 -11.27 28.37 -25.63
N PHE A 417 -10.61 27.78 -26.62
CA PHE A 417 -10.58 28.34 -27.98
C PHE A 417 -11.81 27.85 -28.76
N VAL A 418 -12.26 28.65 -29.74
CA VAL A 418 -13.36 28.26 -30.64
C VAL A 418 -12.91 27.04 -31.44
N GLN A 419 -13.64 25.93 -31.29
CA GLN A 419 -13.28 24.61 -31.82
C GLN A 419 -13.17 24.64 -33.36
N GLY A 420 -11.98 24.31 -33.88
CA GLY A 420 -11.76 24.07 -35.30
C GLY A 420 -12.04 22.62 -35.68
N ALA A 421 -13.01 22.40 -36.56
CA ALA A 421 -13.26 21.23 -37.43
C ALA A 421 -12.81 19.82 -36.95
N ALA A 422 -13.22 19.36 -35.77
CA ALA A 422 -13.66 17.98 -35.53
C ALA A 422 -14.19 17.85 -34.10
N ASN A 423 -15.52 17.86 -33.94
CA ASN A 423 -16.15 17.45 -32.68
C ASN A 423 -15.86 15.97 -32.45
N ASN A 424 -14.78 15.63 -31.74
CA ASN A 424 -14.62 14.25 -31.29
C ASN A 424 -15.71 13.98 -30.23
N PRO A 425 -16.60 12.98 -30.45
CA PRO A 425 -17.70 12.69 -29.54
C PRO A 425 -17.24 12.16 -28.17
N VAL A 426 -15.95 11.79 -28.04
CA VAL A 426 -15.36 11.11 -26.88
C VAL A 426 -14.50 12.04 -26.02
N TYR A 427 -13.74 12.98 -26.61
CA TYR A 427 -12.98 14.01 -25.88
C TYR A 427 -13.32 15.41 -26.41
N GLY A 428 -13.61 16.35 -25.51
CA GLY A 428 -14.11 17.68 -25.87
C GLY A 428 -13.07 18.80 -25.87
N ASN A 429 -11.78 18.47 -25.69
CA ASN A 429 -10.74 19.45 -25.47
C ASN A 429 -9.50 19.16 -26.33
N ASP A 430 -8.86 20.22 -26.86
CA ASP A 430 -7.52 20.11 -27.43
C ASP A 430 -6.50 19.97 -26.30
N LEU A 431 -5.43 19.17 -26.49
CA LEU A 431 -4.35 18.98 -25.49
C LEU A 431 -3.73 20.30 -25.02
N ALA A 432 -3.79 21.36 -25.83
CA ALA A 432 -3.31 22.71 -25.48
C ALA A 432 -4.16 23.43 -24.42
N GLN A 433 -5.40 22.97 -24.16
CA GLN A 433 -6.37 23.62 -23.27
C GLN A 433 -6.49 22.93 -21.90
N GLN A 434 -5.71 21.88 -21.62
CA GLN A 434 -5.99 20.96 -20.51
C GLN A 434 -5.21 21.26 -19.21
N ILE A 435 -5.65 22.28 -18.48
CA ILE A 435 -4.97 22.69 -17.23
C ILE A 435 -4.97 21.61 -16.11
N ASN A 436 -6.00 20.75 -16.04
CA ASN A 436 -6.15 19.69 -15.04
C ASN A 436 -6.28 18.31 -15.71
N SER A 437 -5.73 17.27 -15.06
CA SER A 437 -5.77 15.89 -15.56
C SER A 437 -6.71 15.00 -14.74
N MET A 438 -7.05 13.83 -15.28
CA MET A 438 -7.83 12.80 -14.58
C MET A 438 -7.15 12.33 -13.27
N PHE A 439 -5.83 12.54 -13.15
CA PHE A 439 -5.11 12.33 -11.90
C PHE A 439 -5.60 13.26 -10.78
N ASP A 440 -6.02 14.49 -11.10
CA ASP A 440 -6.54 15.43 -10.12
C ASP A 440 -7.83 14.92 -9.46
N VAL A 441 -8.70 14.31 -10.26
CA VAL A 441 -9.92 13.65 -9.77
C VAL A 441 -9.57 12.40 -8.97
N THR A 442 -8.56 11.64 -9.40
CA THR A 442 -8.02 10.49 -8.65
C THR A 442 -7.53 10.91 -7.26
N LEU A 443 -6.83 12.03 -7.14
CA LEU A 443 -6.40 12.57 -5.85
C LEU A 443 -7.56 13.09 -5.00
N CYS A 444 -8.64 13.61 -5.60
CA CYS A 444 -9.85 13.96 -4.86
C CYS A 444 -10.49 12.70 -4.23
N ALA A 445 -10.65 11.64 -5.01
CA ALA A 445 -11.15 10.36 -4.52
C ALA A 445 -10.21 9.75 -3.45
N LEU A 446 -8.90 9.90 -3.61
CA LEU A 446 -7.92 9.46 -2.62
C LEU A 446 -8.01 10.28 -1.32
N ALA A 447 -8.17 11.60 -1.43
CA ALA A 447 -8.37 12.48 -0.28
C ALA A 447 -9.68 12.16 0.46
N LEU A 448 -10.73 11.80 -0.28
CA LEU A 448 -11.97 11.29 0.31
C LEU A 448 -11.73 9.98 1.08
N CYS A 449 -10.87 9.07 0.58
CA CYS A 449 -10.52 7.84 1.28
C CYS A 449 -9.69 8.07 2.56
N ILE A 450 -8.90 9.15 2.62
CA ILE A 450 -8.12 9.52 3.81
C ILE A 450 -9.06 9.85 4.99
N PHE A 451 -10.18 10.54 4.74
CA PHE A 451 -11.12 10.95 5.78
C PHE A 451 -11.63 9.80 6.67
N PRO A 452 -12.26 8.73 6.14
CA PRO A 452 -12.68 7.59 6.95
C PRO A 452 -11.48 6.80 7.49
N ALA A 453 -10.35 6.73 6.78
CA ALA A 453 -9.14 6.05 7.26
C ALA A 453 -8.59 6.69 8.56
N VAL A 454 -8.63 8.02 8.65
CA VAL A 454 -8.24 8.76 9.87
C VAL A 454 -9.21 8.50 11.01
N ILE A 455 -10.52 8.41 10.74
CA ILE A 455 -11.53 8.05 11.74
C ILE A 455 -11.27 6.64 12.27
N ILE A 456 -11.07 5.67 11.38
CA ILE A 456 -10.77 4.27 11.75
C ILE A 456 -9.50 4.21 12.61
N ALA A 457 -8.42 4.87 12.20
CA ALA A 457 -7.19 4.95 12.98
C ALA A 457 -7.35 5.68 14.33
N GLY A 458 -8.36 6.54 14.47
CA GLY A 458 -8.73 7.22 15.72
C GLY A 458 -9.49 6.31 16.69
N VAL A 459 -10.40 5.47 16.16
CA VAL A 459 -11.23 4.54 16.94
C VAL A 459 -10.45 3.36 17.48
N ILE A 460 -9.43 2.88 16.74
CA ILE A 460 -8.57 1.78 17.17
C ILE A 460 -7.77 2.22 18.42
N ARG A 461 -8.21 1.72 19.58
CA ARG A 461 -7.53 1.94 20.87
C ARG A 461 -6.15 1.29 20.82
N LYS A 462 -5.08 2.04 21.15
CA LYS A 462 -3.78 1.41 21.42
C LYS A 462 -4.01 0.39 22.53
N PRO A 463 -3.63 -0.89 22.36
CA PRO A 463 -3.48 -1.74 23.53
C PRO A 463 -2.53 -0.98 24.45
N ARG A 464 -3.01 -0.64 25.65
CA ARG A 464 -2.17 -0.05 26.69
C ARG A 464 -1.03 -1.05 26.81
N ARG A 465 0.14 -0.69 26.27
CA ARG A 465 1.39 -1.39 26.55
C ARG A 465 1.44 -1.25 28.06
N ARG A 466 0.97 -2.27 28.79
CA ARG A 466 1.27 -2.44 30.20
C ARG A 466 2.77 -2.49 30.15
N GLN A 467 3.36 -1.32 30.33
CA GLN A 467 4.72 -1.17 30.78
C GLN A 467 4.75 -2.19 31.90
N ARG A 468 5.44 -3.29 31.61
CA ARG A 468 5.80 -4.30 32.58
C ARG A 468 6.63 -3.48 33.55
N ARG A 469 5.95 -2.79 34.48
CA ARG A 469 6.46 -2.47 35.80
C ARG A 469 7.08 -3.79 36.16
N GLN A 470 8.40 -3.78 36.20
CA GLN A 470 9.18 -4.84 36.78
C GLN A 470 8.44 -5.18 38.07
N GLN A 471 7.64 -6.25 38.03
CA GLN A 471 7.32 -6.95 39.25
C GLN A 471 8.69 -7.42 39.69
N PRO A 472 9.18 -6.97 40.86
CA PRO A 472 10.39 -7.54 41.42
C PRO A 472 10.18 -9.05 41.41
N MET A 473 11.11 -9.79 40.81
CA MET A 473 11.09 -11.25 40.94
C MET A 473 11.01 -11.57 42.45
N PRO A 474 10.10 -12.44 42.89
CA PRO A 474 10.17 -12.99 44.24
C PRO A 474 11.56 -13.63 44.38
N HIS A 475 12.37 -13.12 45.31
CA HIS A 475 13.60 -13.80 45.68
C HIS A 475 13.22 -15.18 46.24
N PRO A 476 13.79 -16.28 45.73
CA PRO A 476 13.58 -17.58 46.34
C PRO A 476 14.33 -17.59 47.67
N GLY A 477 13.62 -17.41 48.79
CA GLY A 477 14.26 -17.41 50.11
C GLY A 477 13.50 -16.75 51.25
N SER A 478 12.21 -16.44 51.13
CA SER A 478 11.41 -15.98 52.28
C SER A 478 10.18 -16.85 52.46
N GLY A 479 10.39 -18.02 53.09
CA GLY A 479 9.29 -18.79 53.65
C GLY A 479 8.55 -17.99 54.72
N PRO A 480 7.27 -18.28 54.97
CA PRO A 480 6.48 -17.57 55.97
C PRO A 480 7.07 -17.79 57.37
N ARG A 481 7.61 -16.73 57.96
CA ARG A 481 8.04 -16.69 59.37
C ARG A 481 6.80 -16.83 60.25
N ARG A 482 6.51 -18.05 60.69
CA ARG A 482 5.63 -18.32 61.84
C ARG A 482 6.26 -17.62 63.05
N GLN A 483 5.53 -16.67 63.62
CA GLN A 483 5.88 -16.06 64.90
C GLN A 483 5.73 -17.13 66.00
N VAL A 484 6.81 -17.39 66.72
CA VAL A 484 6.80 -18.18 67.96
C VAL A 484 7.29 -17.26 69.08
N PRO A 485 6.59 -17.15 70.22
CA PRO A 485 7.05 -16.37 71.36
C PRO A 485 8.12 -17.13 72.17
N ILE A 486 9.10 -16.41 72.69
CA ILE A 486 10.13 -16.84 73.66
C ILE A 486 9.95 -15.90 74.87
N PRO A 487 10.04 -16.29 76.18
CA PRO A 487 11.10 -17.12 76.78
C PRO A 487 10.71 -18.06 77.96
N THR A 488 11.52 -19.11 78.21
CA THR A 488 12.17 -19.40 79.53
C THR A 488 13.11 -20.62 79.46
N ARG A 489 14.30 -20.49 80.08
CA ARG A 489 15.34 -21.52 80.36
C ARG A 489 14.92 -22.34 81.63
N PRO A 490 15.63 -23.36 82.17
CA PRO A 490 16.87 -24.07 81.77
C PRO A 490 16.90 -25.62 81.99
N GLY A 491 17.91 -26.32 81.44
CA GLY A 491 18.45 -27.54 82.08
C GLY A 491 18.87 -28.74 81.20
N ARG A 492 20.16 -29.13 81.34
CA ARG A 492 20.82 -30.44 81.11
C ARG A 492 21.26 -30.90 79.68
N PRO A 493 22.32 -31.75 79.61
CA PRO A 493 23.37 -31.72 78.57
C PRO A 493 23.48 -33.01 77.71
N ALA A 494 24.38 -32.98 76.70
CA ALA A 494 24.79 -34.05 75.74
C ALA A 494 25.43 -35.28 76.42
N PRO A 495 25.66 -36.48 75.78
CA PRO A 495 26.56 -36.70 74.59
C PRO A 495 26.30 -38.05 73.81
N PRO A 496 27.25 -38.78 73.12
CA PRO A 496 28.52 -38.49 72.39
C PRO A 496 28.69 -39.19 70.98
N SER A 497 29.87 -38.94 70.34
CA SER A 497 30.76 -39.83 69.54
C SER A 497 30.30 -40.45 68.21
N GLU A 498 31.12 -40.71 67.18
CA GLU A 498 32.54 -40.48 66.87
C GLU A 498 32.77 -40.81 65.38
N ALA A 499 34.00 -40.53 64.92
CA ALA A 499 34.61 -40.65 63.60
C ALA A 499 34.32 -41.88 62.71
N SER A 500 34.47 -41.73 61.38
CA SER A 500 35.42 -42.54 60.61
C SER A 500 35.67 -41.97 59.21
N THR A 501 36.97 -41.86 58.90
CA THR A 501 37.60 -41.41 57.66
C THR A 501 37.81 -42.61 56.72
N THR A 502 37.79 -42.42 55.39
CA THR A 502 38.77 -43.04 54.45
C THR A 502 38.58 -42.58 53.00
N GLN A 503 39.70 -42.21 52.37
CA GLN A 503 39.91 -42.06 50.92
C GLN A 503 40.34 -43.41 50.31
N PHE A 504 40.27 -43.58 48.98
CA PHE A 504 41.42 -43.84 48.07
C PHE A 504 40.96 -43.99 46.61
N SER A 505 41.94 -43.88 45.69
CA SER A 505 41.83 -43.52 44.27
C SER A 505 42.37 -44.61 43.32
N ALA A 506 41.87 -44.56 42.07
CA ALA A 506 42.49 -44.93 40.76
C ALA A 506 42.76 -46.39 40.35
N ALA A 507 42.53 -46.64 39.04
CA ALA A 507 43.18 -47.67 38.22
C ALA A 507 43.43 -47.14 36.78
N PRO A 508 44.56 -47.48 36.10
CA PRO A 508 44.97 -46.94 34.79
C PRO A 508 45.14 -47.97 33.64
N ALA A 509 45.37 -47.43 32.43
CA ALA A 509 46.27 -47.85 31.33
C ALA A 509 45.79 -48.70 30.12
N GLU A 510 46.25 -48.22 28.94
CA GLU A 510 46.67 -48.87 27.66
C GLU A 510 45.89 -48.40 26.40
N HIS A 511 46.42 -48.20 25.18
CA HIS A 511 47.76 -47.94 24.59
C HIS A 511 47.48 -47.56 23.10
N ASP A 512 48.09 -46.50 22.54
CA ASP A 512 48.73 -46.43 21.19
C ASP A 512 48.86 -45.00 20.60
N ALA A 513 50.02 -44.77 19.98
CA ALA A 513 50.64 -43.51 19.50
C ALA A 513 50.17 -43.09 18.07
N ASP A 514 50.56 -42.02 17.34
CA ASP A 514 51.75 -41.15 17.32
C ASP A 514 51.45 -39.78 16.63
N THR A 515 52.21 -38.74 17.01
CA THR A 515 52.35 -37.34 16.51
C THR A 515 53.00 -37.23 15.09
N PRO A 516 53.03 -36.09 14.31
CA PRO A 516 53.49 -34.74 14.74
C PRO A 516 52.90 -33.47 14.00
N VAL A 517 52.62 -32.34 14.69
CA VAL A 517 53.44 -31.09 14.81
C VAL A 517 53.30 -30.05 13.66
N LEU A 518 52.71 -28.86 13.92
CA LEU A 518 53.42 -27.55 14.08
C LEU A 518 52.47 -26.32 14.19
N SER A 519 52.59 -25.62 15.34
CA SER A 519 52.54 -24.14 15.59
C SER A 519 51.32 -23.33 15.15
N GLY A 520 50.64 -22.50 15.96
CA GLY A 520 50.95 -21.71 17.18
C GLY A 520 50.07 -20.42 17.06
N GLN A 521 49.62 -19.67 18.07
CA GLN A 521 50.14 -19.38 19.39
C GLN A 521 49.03 -18.74 20.24
N SER A 522 49.31 -18.71 21.54
CA SER A 522 48.42 -18.48 22.66
C SER A 522 48.40 -17.03 23.15
N ARG A 523 47.32 -16.69 23.88
CA ARG A 523 47.25 -15.78 25.05
C ARG A 523 47.52 -14.28 24.86
N SER A 524 46.45 -13.53 25.13
CA SER A 524 46.48 -12.24 25.82
C SER A 524 47.24 -12.28 27.16
N PRO A 525 47.83 -11.14 27.58
CA PRO A 525 47.61 -10.64 28.93
C PRO A 525 47.40 -9.11 29.02
N ARG A 526 46.69 -8.70 30.08
CA ARG A 526 46.45 -7.32 30.54
C ARG A 526 47.69 -6.74 31.24
N ILE A 527 47.91 -5.44 31.10
CA ILE A 527 48.59 -4.57 32.08
C ILE A 527 47.72 -3.34 32.34
N PHE A 528 47.71 -2.89 33.58
CA PHE A 528 46.91 -1.81 34.19
C PHE A 528 47.85 -0.73 34.73
N ARG A 529 47.28 0.48 34.96
CA ARG A 529 47.73 1.63 35.80
C ARG A 529 48.71 2.64 35.16
N SER A 530 48.67 3.94 35.47
CA SER A 530 47.73 4.81 36.22
C SER A 530 48.18 6.28 36.08
N ASP A 531 47.28 7.21 36.41
CA ASP A 531 47.47 8.49 37.15
C ASP A 531 46.68 9.65 36.50
N GLU A 532 45.55 10.11 37.07
CA GLU A 532 45.36 11.06 38.21
C GLU A 532 45.25 12.52 37.69
N THR A 533 44.37 13.46 38.05
CA THR A 533 43.23 13.65 38.99
C THR A 533 42.53 14.96 38.55
N THR A 534 41.22 15.21 38.71
CA THR A 534 40.57 15.72 39.94
C THR A 534 39.04 15.81 39.71
N GLY A 535 38.25 15.36 40.70
CA GLY A 535 36.79 15.22 40.67
C GLY A 535 36.00 16.50 41.05
N PRO A 536 34.81 16.43 41.73
CA PRO A 536 34.23 15.29 42.45
C PRO A 536 32.75 14.96 42.14
N LEU A 537 32.36 13.76 42.57
CA LEU A 537 31.00 13.23 42.63
C LEU A 537 30.46 13.25 44.08
N ARG A 538 29.19 13.67 44.24
CA ARG A 538 28.13 13.19 45.18
C ARG A 538 28.22 13.62 46.67
N PRO A 539 27.10 13.63 47.46
CA PRO A 539 26.13 12.52 47.55
C PRO A 539 24.63 12.83 47.82
N LYS A 540 23.83 11.76 47.68
CA LYS A 540 22.47 11.59 48.21
C LYS A 540 22.46 11.79 49.74
N ILE A 541 21.44 12.48 50.24
CA ILE A 541 20.95 12.32 51.62
C ILE A 541 19.54 11.70 51.55
N TYR A 542 19.34 10.71 52.41
CA TYR A 542 18.11 9.94 52.64
C TYR A 542 17.56 10.32 54.02
N ARG A 543 16.24 10.50 54.17
CA ARG A 543 15.45 9.91 55.30
C ARG A 543 13.93 10.12 55.15
N PRO A 544 13.10 9.26 55.79
CA PRO A 544 11.70 9.00 55.44
C PRO A 544 10.70 9.54 56.52
N PRO A 545 9.45 9.04 56.66
CA PRO A 545 8.22 9.83 56.65
C PRO A 545 7.63 10.18 58.04
N ASN A 546 6.79 11.22 58.15
CA ASN A 546 5.66 11.28 59.09
C ASN A 546 4.72 12.49 58.91
N ARG A 547 3.41 12.16 58.88
CA ARG A 547 2.21 12.75 59.51
C ARG A 547 1.85 14.26 59.43
N SER A 548 0.58 14.44 59.00
CA SER A 548 -0.48 15.36 59.47
C SER A 548 -0.17 16.84 59.69
N SER A 549 -0.76 17.72 58.87
CA SER A 549 -2.07 18.35 59.07
C SER A 549 -2.52 19.00 57.77
#